data_AF-A0A6M1SH35-F1
#
_entry.id   AF-A0A6M1SH35-F1
#
_cell.length_a   1.000
_cell.length_b   1.000
_cell.length_c   1.000
_cell.angle_alpha   90.00
_cell.angle_beta   90.00
_cell.angle_gamma   90.00
#
_symmetry.space_group_name_H-M   'P 1'
#
loop_
_entity.id
_entity.type
_entity.pdbx_description
1 polymer ?
#
loop_
_entity_poly.entity_id
_entity_poly.type
_entity_poly.pdbx_seq_one_letter_code
_entity_poly.pdbx_strand_id
1 'polypeptide(L)'
;VLVGPEGYLGKHRKSHPYIAEPKWAASGDTGHQVFETSLGRIALLICMDIHFLETARLVALQGAEVICHLSNWLAERAPAPYWISRAKENGCYLIESNRWGMERGVQFSGGSCVIDPDGYIQASR
;
A
#
# COMPACT_ATOMS: atom_id res chain seq x y z
N VAL A 1 4.16 -4.78 9.01
CA VAL A 1 5.16 -4.24 9.96
C VAL A 1 6.29 -3.63 9.17
N LEU A 2 6.99 -2.64 9.72
CA LEU A 2 8.23 -2.10 9.16
C LEU A 2 9.39 -2.45 10.10
N VAL A 3 10.44 -3.03 9.54
CA VAL A 3 11.64 -3.45 10.26
C VAL A 3 12.84 -2.89 9.48
N GLY A 4 13.76 -2.25 10.20
CA GLY A 4 15.01 -1.72 9.67
C GLY A 4 16.22 -2.55 10.13
N PRO A 5 17.44 -2.12 9.78
CA PRO A 5 18.68 -2.82 10.15
C PRO A 5 18.85 -3.03 11.67
N GLU A 6 18.42 -2.04 12.47
CA GLU A 6 18.50 -2.07 13.94
C GLU A 6 17.26 -2.72 14.61
N GLY A 7 16.33 -3.27 13.81
CA GLY A 7 15.15 -3.96 14.29
C GLY A 7 13.83 -3.23 14.02
N TYR A 8 12.87 -3.39 14.93
CA TYR A 8 11.49 -2.96 14.73
C TYR A 8 11.36 -1.43 14.68
N LEU A 9 10.72 -0.92 13.61
CA LEU A 9 10.44 0.51 13.46
C LEU A 9 8.97 0.85 13.73
N GLY A 10 8.06 -0.05 13.36
CA GLY A 10 6.64 0.23 13.53
C GLY A 10 5.70 -0.76 12.86
N LYS A 11 4.40 -0.49 12.98
CA LYS A 11 3.35 -1.28 12.33
C LYS A 11 2.21 -0.38 11.88
N HIS A 12 1.58 -0.76 10.77
CA HIS A 12 0.30 -0.22 10.34
C HIS A 12 -0.77 -1.29 10.53
N ARG A 13 -1.94 -0.90 11.04
CA ARG A 13 -3.13 -1.76 11.10
C ARG A 13 -4.11 -1.24 10.05
N LYS A 14 -4.50 -2.10 9.10
CA LYS A 14 -5.40 -1.78 7.99
C LYS A 14 -6.67 -1.09 8.50
N SER A 15 -6.95 0.12 8.03
CA SER A 15 -8.08 0.92 8.53
C SER A 15 -9.39 0.57 7.81
N HIS A 16 -9.30 0.14 6.55
CA HIS A 16 -10.47 -0.22 5.75
C HIS A 16 -10.48 -1.72 5.45
N PRO A 17 -11.22 -2.56 6.20
CA PRO A 17 -11.27 -3.99 5.93
C PRO A 17 -11.93 -4.33 4.59
N TYR A 18 -11.45 -5.36 3.92
CA TYR A 18 -12.16 -5.99 2.81
C TYR A 18 -13.24 -6.94 3.31
N ILE A 19 -14.28 -7.20 2.51
CA ILE A 19 -15.54 -7.87 2.91
C ILE A 19 -15.41 -9.09 3.83
N ALA A 20 -14.37 -9.93 3.66
CA ALA A 20 -14.17 -11.14 4.45
C ALA A 20 -13.36 -10.92 5.75
N GLU A 21 -12.61 -9.83 5.85
CA GLU A 21 -11.65 -9.57 6.93
C GLU A 21 -12.29 -9.27 8.29
N PRO A 22 -13.45 -8.58 8.40
CA PRO A 22 -14.11 -8.35 9.69
C PRO A 22 -14.48 -9.63 10.45
N LYS A 23 -14.46 -10.80 9.79
CA LYS A 23 -14.70 -12.09 10.42
C LYS A 23 -13.57 -12.57 11.33
N TRP A 24 -12.36 -12.03 11.16
CA TRP A 24 -11.17 -12.51 11.87
C TRP A 24 -10.18 -11.40 12.29
N ALA A 25 -10.36 -10.16 11.81
CA ALA A 25 -9.57 -9.01 12.21
C ALA A 25 -10.45 -7.79 12.51
N ALA A 26 -10.08 -7.05 13.55
CA ALA A 26 -10.65 -5.73 13.82
C ALA A 26 -10.01 -4.67 12.90
N SER A 27 -10.79 -3.64 12.57
CA SER A 27 -10.27 -2.44 11.89
C SER A 27 -9.11 -1.82 12.67
N GLY A 28 -8.17 -1.24 11.94
CA GLY A 28 -7.03 -0.54 12.51
C GLY A 28 -7.43 0.69 13.32
N ASP A 29 -6.74 0.88 14.44
CA ASP A 29 -6.97 1.92 15.45
C ASP A 29 -5.72 2.77 15.73
N THR A 30 -4.65 2.58 14.95
CA THR A 30 -3.35 3.25 15.14
C THR A 30 -3.19 4.53 14.32
N GLY A 31 -4.19 4.86 13.51
CA GLY A 31 -4.07 5.90 12.48
C GLY A 31 -3.11 5.49 11.35
N HIS A 32 -2.86 6.44 10.45
CA HIS A 32 -1.94 6.28 9.33
C HIS A 32 -0.60 6.94 9.67
N GLN A 33 0.45 6.13 9.82
CA GLN A 33 1.75 6.59 10.33
C GLN A 33 2.80 6.68 9.21
N VAL A 34 3.76 7.59 9.39
CA VAL A 34 4.95 7.74 8.56
C VAL A 34 6.18 7.47 9.42
N PHE A 35 7.10 6.66 8.90
CA PHE A 35 8.29 6.23 9.60
C PHE A 35 9.53 6.84 8.95
N GLU A 36 10.36 7.52 9.74
CA GLU A 36 11.64 8.03 9.27
C GLU A 36 12.65 6.90 9.13
N THR A 37 13.30 6.83 7.97
CA THR A 37 14.35 5.84 7.68
C THR A 37 15.49 6.49 6.91
N SER A 38 16.64 5.81 6.81
CA SER A 38 17.75 6.25 5.95
C SER A 38 17.43 6.27 4.45
N LEU A 39 16.32 5.63 4.04
CA LEU A 39 15.82 5.62 2.67
C LEU A 39 14.75 6.70 2.41
N GLY A 40 14.43 7.51 3.42
CA GLY A 40 13.35 8.50 3.40
C GLY A 40 12.18 8.16 4.34
N ARG A 41 11.12 8.96 4.24
CA ARG A 41 9.89 8.84 5.04
C ARG A 41 8.94 7.83 4.38
N ILE A 42 8.78 6.67 5.03
CA ILE A 42 8.03 5.53 4.52
C ILE A 42 6.68 5.41 5.22
N ALA A 43 5.61 5.27 4.45
CA ALA A 43 4.28 4.91 4.94
C ALA A 43 3.91 3.49 4.50
N LEU A 44 3.10 2.81 5.30
CA LEU A 44 2.50 1.51 4.94
C LEU A 44 1.01 1.68 4.72
N LEU A 45 0.49 1.14 3.61
CA LEU A 45 -0.95 1.00 3.37
C LEU A 45 -1.25 -0.45 2.96
N ILE A 46 -2.43 -0.97 3.31
CA ILE A 46 -2.77 -2.37 3.05
C ILE A 46 -4.01 -2.47 2.18
N CYS A 47 -3.84 -3.03 0.99
CA CYS A 47 -4.86 -3.44 0.02
C CYS A 47 -6.02 -2.46 -0.14
N MET A 48 -7.08 -2.61 0.65
CA MET A 48 -8.30 -1.82 0.53
C MET A 48 -8.12 -0.37 0.98
N ASP A 49 -7.11 -0.08 1.82
CA ASP A 49 -6.78 1.30 2.19
C ASP A 49 -6.64 2.19 0.94
N ILE A 50 -5.98 1.71 -0.12
CA ILE A 50 -5.70 2.50 -1.33
C ILE A 50 -6.94 2.91 -2.14
N HIS A 51 -8.09 2.25 -1.93
CA HIS A 51 -9.33 2.65 -2.60
C HIS A 51 -9.80 4.03 -2.11
N PHE A 52 -9.55 4.34 -0.85
CA PHE A 52 -9.89 5.59 -0.21
C PHE A 52 -8.75 6.58 -0.43
N LEU A 53 -9.05 7.71 -1.08
CA LEU A 53 -8.03 8.72 -1.37
C LEU A 53 -7.43 9.30 -0.09
N GLU A 54 -8.22 9.33 0.97
CA GLU A 54 -7.89 9.88 2.27
C GLU A 54 -6.69 9.16 2.89
N THR A 55 -6.56 7.84 2.74
CA THR A 55 -5.48 7.10 3.42
C THR A 55 -4.11 7.47 2.85
N ALA A 56 -4.01 7.60 1.53
CA ALA A 56 -2.77 8.04 0.87
C ALA A 56 -2.53 9.53 1.12
N ARG A 57 -3.58 10.35 1.09
CA ARG A 57 -3.48 11.78 1.40
C ARG A 57 -3.00 12.03 2.83
N LEU A 58 -3.50 11.28 3.81
CA LEU A 58 -3.13 11.44 5.21
C LEU A 58 -1.64 11.19 5.44
N VAL A 59 -1.06 10.17 4.81
CA VAL A 59 0.38 9.90 4.94
C VAL A 59 1.23 10.90 4.15
N ALA A 60 0.74 11.34 2.98
CA ALA A 60 1.42 12.36 2.18
C ALA A 60 1.47 13.72 2.89
N LEU A 61 0.37 14.13 3.55
CA LEU A 61 0.33 15.36 4.37
C LEU A 61 1.26 15.29 5.59
N GLN A 62 1.55 14.07 6.08
CA GLN A 62 2.57 13.83 7.11
C GLN A 62 3.99 13.76 6.53
N GLY A 63 4.16 13.97 5.23
CA GLY A 63 5.44 14.06 4.56
C GLY A 63 5.97 12.74 4.00
N ALA A 64 5.15 11.69 3.85
CA ALA A 64 5.59 10.45 3.23
C ALA A 64 6.20 10.68 1.83
N GLU A 65 7.36 10.09 1.57
CA GLU A 65 8.05 10.11 0.28
C GLU A 65 7.80 8.81 -0.49
N VAL A 66 7.62 7.71 0.25
CA VAL A 66 7.35 6.37 -0.27
C VAL A 66 6.15 5.78 0.44
N ILE A 67 5.17 5.32 -0.34
CA ILE A 67 4.05 4.51 0.13
C ILE A 67 4.34 3.06 -0.26
N CYS A 68 4.64 2.23 0.73
CA CYS A 68 4.69 0.78 0.54
C CYS A 68 3.28 0.23 0.67
N HIS A 69 2.71 -0.21 -0.45
CA HIS A 69 1.38 -0.79 -0.51
C HIS A 69 1.48 -2.32 -0.64
N LEU A 70 0.88 -3.02 0.33
CA LEU A 70 0.87 -4.49 0.38
C LEU A 70 -0.54 -4.97 0.07
N SER A 71 -0.71 -5.84 -0.92
CA SER A 71 -2.04 -6.24 -1.34
C SER A 71 -2.21 -7.72 -1.70
N ASN A 72 -3.47 -8.13 -1.63
CA ASN A 72 -4.03 -9.34 -2.19
C ASN A 72 -5.14 -8.90 -3.15
N TRP A 73 -4.74 -8.29 -4.26
CA TRP A 73 -5.62 -7.67 -5.24
C TRP A 73 -6.17 -8.68 -6.24
N LEU A 74 -7.46 -8.52 -6.58
CA LEU A 74 -8.22 -9.46 -7.39
C LEU A 74 -8.71 -8.86 -8.72
N ALA A 75 -8.52 -7.57 -8.96
CA ALA A 75 -9.09 -6.93 -10.15
C ALA A 75 -8.39 -7.38 -11.43
N GLU A 76 -9.14 -7.48 -12.53
CA GLU A 76 -8.61 -7.91 -13.83
C GLU A 76 -7.50 -7.01 -14.38
N ARG A 77 -7.52 -5.72 -14.02
CA ARG A 77 -6.50 -4.76 -14.44
C ARG A 77 -5.45 -4.54 -13.35
N ALA A 78 -4.24 -5.02 -13.61
CA ALA A 78 -3.04 -4.74 -12.83
C ALA A 78 -1.87 -4.36 -13.77
N PRO A 79 -1.06 -3.31 -13.48
CA PRO A 79 -1.17 -2.39 -12.35
C PRO A 79 -2.49 -1.60 -12.29
N ALA A 80 -3.05 -1.46 -11.08
CA ALA A 80 -4.36 -0.85 -10.90
C ALA A 80 -4.30 0.68 -11.08
N PRO A 81 -5.30 1.31 -11.73
CA PRO A 81 -5.35 2.77 -11.88
C PRO A 81 -5.32 3.54 -10.55
N TYR A 82 -5.82 2.93 -9.47
CA TYR A 82 -5.77 3.50 -8.13
C TYR A 82 -4.33 3.71 -7.67
N TRP A 83 -3.46 2.72 -7.87
CA TRP A 83 -2.05 2.81 -7.46
C TRP A 83 -1.35 3.97 -8.18
N ILE A 84 -1.57 4.08 -9.48
CA ILE A 84 -1.03 5.16 -10.31
C ILE A 84 -1.55 6.52 -9.84
N SER A 85 -2.87 6.62 -9.62
CA SER A 85 -3.50 7.87 -9.20
C SER A 85 -3.01 8.33 -7.84
N ARG A 86 -2.82 7.40 -6.90
CA ARG A 86 -2.38 7.69 -5.53
C ARG A 86 -0.92 8.12 -5.47
N ALA A 87 -0.05 7.54 -6.32
CA ALA A 87 1.32 8.02 -6.48
C ALA A 87 1.31 9.47 -6.99
N LYS A 88 0.62 9.70 -8.11
CA LYS A 88 0.59 11.00 -8.79
C LYS A 88 -0.03 12.13 -7.97
N GLU A 89 -1.21 11.91 -7.41
CA GLU A 89 -1.94 12.98 -6.71
C GLU A 89 -1.29 13.39 -5.39
N ASN A 90 -0.46 12.52 -4.82
CA ASN A 90 0.24 12.75 -3.56
C ASN A 90 1.72 13.11 -3.74
N GLY A 91 2.26 13.00 -4.96
CA GLY A 91 3.67 13.24 -5.22
C GLY A 91 4.58 12.25 -4.47
N CYS A 92 4.11 11.02 -4.25
CA CYS A 92 4.85 9.98 -3.54
C CYS A 92 5.22 8.87 -4.51
N TYR A 93 6.37 8.22 -4.28
CA TYR A 93 6.57 6.89 -4.84
C TYR A 93 5.55 5.92 -4.26
N LEU A 94 5.03 5.00 -5.08
CA LEU A 94 4.21 3.89 -4.62
C LEU A 94 4.86 2.58 -5.03
N ILE A 95 5.18 1.76 -4.04
CA ILE A 95 5.72 0.40 -4.24
C ILE A 95 4.60 -0.58 -3.95
N GLU A 96 4.09 -1.21 -5.00
CA GLU A 96 3.06 -2.23 -4.94
C GLU A 96 3.69 -3.62 -4.81
N SER A 97 3.34 -4.33 -3.75
CA SER A 97 3.57 -5.77 -3.65
C SER A 97 2.23 -6.49 -3.57
N ASN A 98 1.82 -7.06 -4.71
CA ASN A 98 0.62 -7.85 -4.83
C ASN A 98 0.94 -9.34 -5.00
N ARG A 99 0.10 -10.19 -4.42
CA ARG A 99 0.10 -11.63 -4.64
C ARG A 99 -0.31 -11.98 -6.08
N TRP A 100 0.24 -13.07 -6.60
CA TRP A 100 -0.12 -13.69 -7.88
C TRP A 100 -0.55 -15.15 -7.67
N GLY A 101 -1.45 -15.63 -8.53
CA GLY A 101 -1.83 -17.04 -8.62
C GLY A 101 -3.12 -17.38 -7.88
N MET A 102 -3.46 -18.67 -7.90
CA MET A 102 -4.67 -19.21 -7.29
C MET A 102 -4.37 -19.71 -5.87
N GLU A 103 -5.09 -19.20 -4.87
CA GLU A 103 -5.05 -19.72 -3.50
C GLU A 103 -6.47 -19.98 -3.00
N ARG A 104 -6.77 -21.22 -2.61
CA ARG A 104 -8.05 -21.59 -1.97
C ARG A 104 -9.30 -21.11 -2.75
N GLY A 105 -9.23 -21.14 -4.08
CA GLY A 105 -10.32 -20.72 -4.97
C GLY A 105 -10.38 -19.22 -5.26
N VAL A 106 -9.39 -18.45 -4.81
CA VAL A 106 -9.26 -17.01 -5.11
C VAL A 106 -8.06 -16.80 -6.04
N GLN A 107 -8.32 -16.19 -7.21
CA GLN A 107 -7.28 -15.78 -8.15
C GLN A 107 -6.79 -14.37 -7.81
N PHE A 108 -5.49 -14.21 -7.59
CA PHE A 108 -4.84 -12.91 -7.42
C PHE A 108 -4.15 -12.45 -8.69
N SER A 109 -4.20 -11.15 -8.95
CA SER A 109 -3.87 -10.58 -10.26
C SER A 109 -2.39 -10.33 -10.50
N GLY A 110 -1.53 -10.38 -9.48
CA GLY A 110 -0.15 -9.92 -9.61
C GLY A 110 -0.08 -8.43 -9.99
N GLY A 111 0.82 -8.06 -10.89
CA GLY A 111 1.03 -6.67 -11.30
C GLY A 111 1.76 -5.85 -10.24
N SER A 112 2.60 -6.50 -9.44
CA SER A 112 3.48 -5.79 -8.49
C SER A 112 4.32 -4.80 -9.26
N CYS A 113 4.44 -3.57 -8.78
CA CYS A 113 5.06 -2.50 -9.54
C CYS A 113 5.67 -1.41 -8.68
N VAL A 114 6.55 -0.62 -9.28
CA VAL A 114 7.07 0.62 -8.72
C VAL A 114 6.54 1.76 -9.56
N ILE A 115 5.90 2.74 -8.92
CA ILE A 115 5.30 3.91 -9.56
C ILE A 115 5.98 5.16 -8.99
N ASP A 116 6.39 6.07 -9.86
CA ASP A 116 7.00 7.33 -9.46
C ASP A 116 5.96 8.42 -9.08
N PRO A 117 6.41 9.55 -8.51
CA PRO A 117 5.55 10.67 -8.14
C PRO A 117 4.75 11.31 -9.28
N ASP A 118 5.12 11.10 -10.54
CA ASP A 118 4.38 11.61 -11.71
C ASP A 118 3.33 10.61 -12.23
N GLY A 119 3.31 9.41 -11.65
CA GLY A 119 2.40 8.32 -12.00
C GLY A 119 2.93 7.40 -13.09
N TYR A 120 4.22 7.47 -13.44
CA TYR A 120 4.81 6.52 -14.40
C TYR A 120 5.24 5.24 -13.69
N ILE A 121 4.94 4.11 -14.34
CA ILE A 121 5.38 2.80 -13.88
C ILE A 121 6.84 2.60 -14.28
N GLN A 122 7.71 2.49 -13.29
CA GLN A 122 9.15 2.31 -13.46
C GLN A 122 9.53 0.83 -13.61
N ALA A 123 8.77 -0.07 -12.98
CA ALA A 123 8.92 -1.52 -13.11
C ALA A 123 7.59 -2.22 -12.80
N SER A 124 7.33 -3.37 -13.43
CA SER A 124 6.13 -4.19 -13.17
C SER A 124 6.40 -5.68 -13.39
N ARG A 125 5.74 -6.56 -12.63
CA ARG A 125 5.73 -8.03 -12.80
C ARG A 125 4.36 -8.64 -12.58
#